data_AF-A0A941I6I4-F1
#
_entry.id   AF-A0A941I6I4-F1
#
_cell.length_a   1.000
_cell.length_b   1.000
_cell.length_c   1.000
_cell.angle_alpha   90.00
_cell.angle_beta   90.00
_cell.angle_gamma   90.00
#
_symmetry.space_group_name_H-M   'P 1'
#
loop_
_entity.id
_entity.type
_entity.pdbx_description
1 polymer ?
#
loop_
_entity_poly.entity_id
_entity_poly.type
_entity_poly.pdbx_seq_one_letter_code
_entity_poly.pdbx_strand_id
1 'polypeptide(L)'
;MSSQMHQILLGCGYRYTKTQHLPQKNPLLIHDKATGFYVKEYSTAGGAFKIALSFSGDPHIELPDAYVLNSPEQYRGCLLPHINFGWYLCYVEEMEADWNPNDLDGTYHQVDQQIQLTLDSSVSSVVEGTPDDVELEGEFSSYWLGDKTVYLLSEAEEGQNLQCLVAIAEPNKARPISKENEEWVAYHASHESECKIWLKQRSLMDSDSARILTRGFKIKPSRLAGVSWPPEDLKSVFEWLSEVDRAALIRILEHFVTNPVKRHLLLLDVLHQDMVALYVEFNLKATALGSYSVKKSRQKGTGRTVKHNALATGLSGKTSCNKFDRLSVTRADRKTILTRNRPRPEVGDLSGKRIALIGCGTIGGYLSGLLLRAGAGCGKGNFHLYDGDTFGPQNYGRHALTVTHFGQNKAVALAENLKSTIHLASQIEGIPLSFPITTEHLRRYDIVIDATGRPPVSKRLAKLINSMSSEQRPIVVHGFNDGNGRSSKVIVDDGHCCYGCLQADPTFYNQDGVDLRFKDIDHKSERHISCGSTYTPYDAAVSVITASMMQEAVLASLEPERPWTYSEHMFDGSRSRSSRHLSRQPKCGICYG
;
A
#
# COMPACT_ATOMS: atom_id res chain seq x y z
N MET A 1 -25.28 -25.38 -16.97
CA MET A 1 -24.43 -25.04 -18.13
C MET A 1 -25.26 -25.16 -19.41
N SER A 2 -25.19 -24.18 -20.32
CA SER A 2 -26.01 -24.14 -21.53
C SER A 2 -25.54 -25.15 -22.59
N SER A 3 -26.44 -25.57 -23.50
CA SER A 3 -26.09 -26.43 -24.63
C SER A 3 -25.03 -25.81 -25.55
N GLN A 4 -24.98 -24.48 -25.62
CA GLN A 4 -23.99 -23.73 -26.41
C GLN A 4 -22.58 -23.90 -25.82
N MET A 5 -22.43 -23.69 -24.52
CA MET A 5 -21.13 -23.84 -23.84
C MET A 5 -20.54 -25.24 -23.99
N HIS A 6 -21.40 -26.25 -23.91
CA HIS A 6 -21.00 -27.63 -24.13
C HIS A 6 -20.37 -27.84 -25.51
N GLN A 7 -20.99 -27.31 -26.57
CA GLN A 7 -20.47 -27.44 -27.93
C GLN A 7 -19.16 -26.68 -28.12
N ILE A 8 -19.03 -25.47 -27.57
CA ILE A 8 -17.80 -24.67 -27.63
C ILE A 8 -16.64 -25.46 -27.01
N LEU A 9 -16.80 -25.97 -25.79
CA LEU A 9 -15.75 -26.72 -25.09
C LEU A 9 -15.38 -28.02 -25.79
N LEU A 10 -16.36 -28.73 -26.37
CA LEU A 10 -16.07 -29.88 -27.23
C LEU A 10 -15.27 -29.47 -28.48
N GLY A 11 -15.57 -28.31 -29.07
CA GLY A 11 -14.83 -27.71 -30.18
C GLY A 11 -13.37 -27.41 -29.85
N CYS A 12 -13.09 -26.93 -28.63
CA CYS A 12 -11.72 -26.74 -28.11
C CYS A 12 -11.02 -28.08 -27.75
N GLY A 13 -11.68 -29.23 -27.92
CA GLY A 13 -11.12 -30.55 -27.68
C GLY A 13 -11.23 -31.06 -26.23
N TYR A 14 -11.99 -30.38 -25.37
CA TYR A 14 -12.29 -30.90 -24.04
C TYR A 14 -13.25 -32.09 -24.11
N ARG A 15 -13.17 -32.99 -23.12
CA ARG A 15 -14.09 -34.11 -22.94
C ARG A 15 -14.83 -33.98 -21.63
N TYR A 16 -16.17 -34.02 -21.70
CA TYR A 16 -16.99 -34.03 -20.49
C TYR A 16 -16.79 -35.36 -19.74
N THR A 17 -16.30 -35.26 -18.50
CA THR A 17 -15.96 -36.40 -17.64
C THR A 17 -16.78 -36.33 -16.37
N LYS A 18 -17.61 -37.35 -16.10
CA LYS A 18 -18.38 -37.45 -14.85
C LYS A 18 -17.45 -37.59 -13.65
N THR A 19 -17.83 -36.99 -12.52
CA THR A 19 -17.06 -36.95 -11.27
C THR A 19 -16.58 -38.32 -10.79
N GLN A 20 -17.40 -39.36 -10.95
CA GLN A 20 -17.04 -40.75 -10.58
C GLN A 20 -15.83 -41.33 -11.34
N HIS A 21 -15.45 -40.74 -12.48
CA HIS A 21 -14.30 -41.17 -13.28
C HIS A 21 -13.06 -40.30 -13.05
N LEU A 22 -13.14 -39.32 -12.15
CA LEU A 22 -12.00 -38.49 -11.75
C LEU A 22 -11.27 -39.12 -10.54
N PRO A 23 -9.96 -38.85 -10.36
CA PRO A 23 -9.22 -39.34 -9.21
C PRO A 23 -9.84 -38.84 -7.89
N GLN A 24 -10.23 -39.77 -6.99
CA GLN A 24 -10.96 -39.45 -5.75
C GLN A 24 -10.19 -38.56 -4.76
N LYS A 25 -8.86 -38.45 -4.89
CA LYS A 25 -8.00 -37.62 -4.03
C LYS A 25 -7.70 -36.24 -4.64
N ASN A 26 -8.35 -35.84 -5.73
CA ASN A 26 -8.05 -34.56 -6.37
C ASN A 26 -8.74 -33.38 -5.63
N PRO A 27 -8.01 -32.28 -5.33
CA PRO A 27 -8.56 -31.09 -4.69
C PRO A 27 -9.76 -30.47 -5.39
N LEU A 28 -9.87 -30.60 -6.72
CA LEU A 28 -11.06 -30.19 -7.49
C LEU A 28 -12.36 -30.69 -6.85
N LEU A 29 -12.42 -31.94 -6.39
CA LEU A 29 -13.63 -32.55 -5.82
C LEU A 29 -13.97 -32.04 -4.41
N ILE A 30 -13.02 -31.37 -3.76
CA ILE A 30 -13.22 -30.71 -2.48
C ILE A 30 -13.81 -29.31 -2.71
N HIS A 31 -13.34 -28.62 -3.75
CA HIS A 31 -13.68 -27.23 -4.05
C HIS A 31 -14.93 -27.08 -4.93
N ASP A 32 -15.20 -28.03 -5.83
CA ASP A 32 -16.41 -28.06 -6.65
C ASP A 32 -17.12 -29.42 -6.54
N LYS A 33 -18.44 -29.35 -6.30
CA LYS A 33 -19.36 -30.50 -6.18
C LYS A 33 -20.14 -30.77 -7.47
N ALA A 34 -19.73 -30.20 -8.60
CA ALA A 34 -20.32 -30.47 -9.90
C ALA A 34 -20.35 -31.97 -10.24
N THR A 35 -21.31 -32.35 -11.10
CA THR A 35 -21.53 -33.76 -11.50
C THR A 35 -20.58 -34.24 -12.60
N GLY A 36 -19.82 -33.33 -13.19
CA GLY A 36 -18.78 -33.60 -14.18
C GLY A 36 -18.08 -32.32 -14.62
N PHE A 37 -16.92 -32.50 -15.25
CA PHE A 37 -15.98 -31.44 -15.60
C PHE A 37 -15.48 -31.62 -17.04
N TYR A 38 -14.96 -30.55 -17.64
CA TYR A 38 -14.39 -30.60 -18.99
C TYR A 38 -12.89 -30.82 -18.88
N VAL A 39 -12.40 -31.93 -19.43
CA VAL A 39 -11.03 -32.38 -19.24
C VAL A 39 -10.30 -32.46 -20.57
N LYS A 40 -9.09 -31.89 -20.61
CA LYS A 40 -8.20 -31.93 -21.78
C LYS A 40 -6.77 -32.25 -21.34
N GLU A 41 -6.03 -32.91 -22.23
CA GLU A 41 -4.61 -33.21 -22.05
C GLU A 41 -3.79 -32.22 -22.90
N TYR A 42 -2.83 -31.57 -22.26
CA TYR A 42 -1.92 -30.58 -22.84
C TYR A 42 -0.52 -31.17 -22.85
N SER A 43 0.13 -31.18 -24.01
CA SER A 43 1.49 -31.71 -24.15
C SER A 43 2.50 -30.57 -24.06
N THR A 44 3.53 -30.73 -23.24
CA THR A 44 4.64 -29.77 -23.09
C THR A 44 5.97 -30.49 -23.37
N ALA A 45 7.08 -29.74 -23.43
CA ALA A 45 8.42 -30.34 -23.52
C ALA A 45 8.78 -31.25 -22.33
N GLY A 46 8.14 -31.04 -21.18
CA GLY A 46 8.36 -31.77 -19.92
C GLY A 46 7.43 -32.97 -19.72
N GLY A 47 6.50 -33.22 -20.66
CA GLY A 47 5.49 -34.27 -20.56
C GLY A 47 4.05 -33.72 -20.60
N ALA A 48 3.07 -34.61 -20.45
CA ALA A 48 1.67 -34.27 -20.56
C ALA A 48 1.05 -33.84 -19.22
N PHE A 49 0.30 -32.75 -19.23
CA PHE A 49 -0.54 -32.29 -18.13
C PHE A 49 -2.01 -32.56 -18.46
N LYS A 50 -2.78 -33.01 -17.47
CA LYS A 50 -4.21 -33.22 -17.62
C LYS A 50 -4.95 -32.17 -16.84
N ILE A 51 -5.69 -31.29 -17.51
CA ILE A 51 -6.38 -30.14 -16.90
C ILE A 51 -7.88 -30.33 -16.94
N ALA A 52 -8.57 -29.97 -15.86
CA ALA A 52 -10.01 -29.90 -15.76
C ALA A 52 -10.47 -28.45 -15.58
N LEU A 53 -11.50 -28.05 -16.31
CA LEU A 53 -12.18 -26.77 -16.10
C LEU A 53 -13.38 -26.93 -15.18
N SER A 54 -13.44 -26.04 -14.19
CA SER A 54 -14.52 -25.86 -13.24
C SER A 54 -15.20 -24.53 -13.50
N PHE A 55 -16.52 -24.47 -13.38
CA PHE A 55 -17.30 -23.27 -13.68
C PHE A 55 -18.13 -22.92 -12.45
N SER A 56 -17.71 -21.90 -11.72
CA SER A 56 -18.32 -21.44 -10.46
C SER A 56 -19.59 -20.61 -10.66
N GLY A 57 -19.68 -19.87 -11.76
CA GLY A 57 -20.73 -18.88 -11.96
C GLY A 57 -21.15 -18.68 -13.42
N ASP A 58 -21.46 -17.44 -13.77
CA ASP A 58 -21.94 -17.06 -15.09
C ASP A 58 -20.76 -16.95 -16.07
N PRO A 59 -20.69 -17.80 -17.11
CA PRO A 59 -19.55 -17.85 -18.04
C PRO A 59 -19.39 -16.59 -18.90
N HIS A 60 -20.36 -15.67 -18.88
CA HIS A 60 -20.19 -14.37 -19.53
C HIS A 60 -19.28 -13.44 -18.71
N ILE A 61 -19.27 -13.58 -17.38
CA ILE A 61 -18.57 -12.65 -16.48
C ILE A 61 -17.58 -13.33 -15.54
N GLU A 62 -17.50 -14.66 -15.57
CA GLU A 62 -16.52 -15.46 -14.84
C GLU A 62 -15.83 -16.46 -15.77
N LEU A 63 -14.50 -16.45 -15.77
CA LEU A 63 -13.68 -17.44 -16.47
C LEU A 63 -13.61 -18.74 -15.65
N PRO A 64 -13.40 -19.91 -16.30
CA PRO A 64 -13.36 -21.17 -15.57
C PRO A 64 -12.07 -21.29 -14.75
N ASP A 65 -12.18 -21.83 -13.55
CA ASP A 65 -11.00 -22.27 -12.80
C ASP A 65 -10.38 -23.50 -13.48
N ALA A 66 -9.06 -23.48 -13.64
CA ALA A 66 -8.30 -24.59 -14.23
C ALA A 66 -7.61 -25.42 -13.15
N TYR A 67 -7.84 -26.74 -13.17
CA TYR A 67 -7.31 -27.68 -12.19
C TYR A 67 -6.42 -28.74 -12.83
N VAL A 68 -5.19 -28.89 -12.34
CA VAL A 68 -4.27 -29.96 -12.72
C VAL A 68 -4.71 -31.28 -12.08
N LEU A 69 -5.21 -32.20 -12.91
CA LEU A 69 -5.57 -33.56 -12.52
C LEU A 69 -4.37 -34.49 -12.45
N ASN A 70 -3.41 -34.30 -13.35
CA ASN A 70 -2.18 -35.07 -13.43
C ASN A 70 -1.06 -34.22 -14.02
N SER A 71 0.14 -34.39 -13.48
CA SER A 71 1.38 -33.74 -13.95
C SER A 71 2.48 -34.79 -14.14
N PRO A 72 3.52 -34.51 -14.95
CA PRO A 72 4.67 -35.39 -15.09
C PRO A 72 5.37 -35.66 -13.74
N GLU A 73 5.83 -36.89 -13.50
CA GLU A 73 6.38 -37.32 -12.20
C GLU A 73 7.54 -36.46 -11.70
N GLN A 74 8.37 -35.97 -12.61
CA GLN A 74 9.55 -35.14 -12.32
C GLN A 74 9.23 -33.77 -11.70
N TYR A 75 7.98 -33.28 -11.84
CA TYR A 75 7.57 -31.98 -11.30
C TYR A 75 6.75 -32.10 -10.01
N ARG A 76 6.57 -33.32 -9.50
CA ARG A 76 5.72 -33.56 -8.34
C ARG A 76 6.39 -33.02 -7.06
N GLY A 77 5.77 -32.05 -6.42
CA GLY A 77 6.30 -31.40 -5.20
C GLY A 77 7.36 -30.32 -5.47
N CYS A 78 7.55 -29.97 -6.75
CA CYS A 78 8.41 -28.87 -7.15
C CYS A 78 7.61 -27.57 -7.25
N LEU A 79 8.26 -26.44 -7.00
CA LEU A 79 7.73 -25.12 -7.33
C LEU A 79 7.65 -24.98 -8.85
N LEU A 80 6.42 -24.89 -9.37
CA LEU A 80 6.13 -24.61 -10.76
C LEU A 80 5.47 -23.23 -10.84
N PRO A 81 5.92 -22.32 -11.73
CA PRO A 81 5.20 -21.09 -12.01
C PRO A 81 3.74 -21.38 -12.37
N HIS A 82 2.80 -20.52 -11.99
CA HIS A 82 1.37 -20.60 -12.27
C HIS A 82 0.61 -21.84 -11.76
N ILE A 83 1.25 -22.86 -11.19
CA ILE A 83 0.59 -24.10 -10.75
C ILE A 83 0.46 -24.16 -9.22
N ASN A 84 -0.44 -23.34 -8.69
CA ASN A 84 -0.69 -23.18 -7.26
C ASN A 84 -1.09 -24.48 -6.57
N PHE A 85 -0.50 -24.72 -5.40
CA PHE A 85 -0.71 -25.92 -4.58
C PHE A 85 -0.42 -27.27 -5.27
N GLY A 86 0.17 -27.24 -6.48
CA GLY A 86 0.34 -28.42 -7.33
C GLY A 86 -0.95 -28.87 -8.04
N TRP A 87 -2.03 -28.09 -7.98
CA TRP A 87 -3.32 -28.48 -8.58
C TRP A 87 -4.16 -27.34 -9.15
N TYR A 88 -3.91 -26.07 -8.83
CA TYR A 88 -4.61 -24.93 -9.42
C TYR A 88 -3.73 -24.29 -10.50
N LEU A 89 -4.25 -24.02 -11.69
CA LEU A 89 -3.50 -23.36 -12.75
C LEU A 89 -4.00 -21.92 -12.91
N CYS A 90 -3.16 -20.96 -12.54
CA CYS A 90 -3.37 -19.53 -12.77
C CYS A 90 -2.98 -19.19 -14.21
N TYR A 91 -3.88 -19.38 -15.16
CA TYR A 91 -3.59 -19.07 -16.57
C TYR A 91 -3.92 -17.61 -16.95
N VAL A 92 -4.61 -16.89 -16.07
CA VAL A 92 -5.07 -15.52 -16.29
C VAL A 92 -5.28 -14.78 -14.97
N GLU A 93 -4.93 -13.50 -14.94
CA GLU A 93 -5.35 -12.58 -13.87
C GLU A 93 -6.73 -12.01 -14.22
N GLU A 94 -7.78 -12.74 -13.86
CA GLU A 94 -9.16 -12.44 -14.29
C GLU A 94 -9.60 -11.00 -13.95
N MET A 95 -9.18 -10.45 -12.82
CA MET A 95 -9.57 -9.09 -12.41
C MET A 95 -8.98 -7.97 -13.29
N GLU A 96 -7.96 -8.29 -14.09
CA GLU A 96 -7.32 -7.35 -15.03
C GLU A 96 -7.55 -7.72 -16.50
N ALA A 97 -8.06 -8.93 -16.76
CA ALA A 97 -8.29 -9.42 -18.11
C ALA A 97 -9.48 -8.71 -18.79
N ASP A 98 -9.28 -8.31 -20.05
CA ASP A 98 -10.31 -7.71 -20.90
C ASP A 98 -10.77 -8.76 -21.93
N TRP A 99 -11.79 -9.54 -21.59
CA TRP A 99 -12.44 -10.47 -22.53
C TRP A 99 -13.79 -9.93 -22.99
N ASN A 100 -14.25 -10.37 -24.16
CA ASN A 100 -15.58 -10.00 -24.64
C ASN A 100 -16.63 -10.96 -24.04
N PRO A 101 -17.42 -10.53 -23.05
CA PRO A 101 -18.43 -11.40 -22.42
C PRO A 101 -19.49 -11.86 -23.43
N ASN A 102 -19.64 -11.20 -24.57
CA ASN A 102 -20.65 -11.51 -25.58
C ASN A 102 -20.16 -12.43 -26.71
N ASP A 103 -18.88 -12.80 -26.72
CA ASP A 103 -18.29 -13.76 -27.66
C ASP A 103 -17.67 -14.93 -26.91
N LEU A 104 -18.52 -15.83 -26.43
CA LEU A 104 -18.08 -17.00 -25.69
C LEU A 104 -17.22 -17.93 -26.55
N ASP A 105 -17.51 -18.08 -27.83
CA ASP A 105 -16.74 -18.98 -28.69
C ASP A 105 -15.30 -18.49 -28.82
N GLY A 106 -15.09 -17.21 -29.15
CA GLY A 106 -13.75 -16.61 -29.18
C GLY A 106 -13.06 -16.66 -27.82
N THR A 107 -13.79 -16.36 -26.74
CA THR A 107 -13.24 -16.36 -25.37
C THR A 107 -12.70 -17.73 -24.95
N TYR A 108 -13.46 -18.81 -25.14
CA TYR A 108 -13.01 -20.14 -24.69
C TYR A 108 -11.94 -20.78 -25.60
N HIS A 109 -11.81 -20.35 -26.85
CA HIS A 109 -10.63 -20.68 -27.66
C HIS A 109 -9.38 -19.97 -27.13
N GLN A 110 -9.49 -18.71 -26.69
CA GLN A 110 -8.39 -17.99 -26.06
C GLN A 110 -8.01 -18.59 -24.71
N VAL A 111 -8.98 -18.97 -23.87
CA VAL A 111 -8.74 -19.68 -22.61
C VAL A 111 -7.94 -20.97 -22.85
N ASP A 112 -8.35 -21.77 -23.84
CA ASP A 112 -7.65 -23.01 -24.17
C ASP A 112 -6.19 -22.76 -24.62
N GLN A 113 -5.98 -21.78 -25.48
CA GLN A 113 -4.65 -21.40 -25.94
C GLN A 113 -3.78 -20.85 -24.80
N GLN A 114 -4.37 -20.02 -23.93
CA GLN A 114 -3.69 -19.43 -22.80
C GLN A 114 -3.23 -20.50 -21.80
N ILE A 115 -4.07 -21.50 -21.50
CA ILE A 115 -3.68 -22.65 -20.66
C ILE A 115 -2.47 -23.37 -21.25
N GLN A 116 -2.43 -23.62 -22.55
CA GLN A 116 -1.28 -24.25 -23.20
C GLN A 116 -0.02 -23.38 -23.05
N LEU A 117 -0.11 -22.08 -23.33
CA LEU A 117 1.01 -21.15 -23.22
C LEU A 117 1.55 -21.08 -21.79
N THR A 118 0.68 -20.95 -20.79
CA THR A 118 1.06 -20.93 -19.38
C THR A 118 1.80 -22.21 -18.99
N LEU A 119 1.30 -23.38 -19.38
CA LEU A 119 1.97 -24.66 -19.08
C LEU A 119 3.34 -24.78 -19.73
N ASP A 120 3.48 -24.34 -20.98
CA ASP A 120 4.77 -24.35 -21.69
C ASP A 120 5.77 -23.37 -21.05
N SER A 121 5.33 -22.18 -20.63
CA SER A 121 6.14 -21.23 -19.85
C SER A 121 6.58 -21.83 -18.52
N SER A 122 5.64 -22.40 -17.73
CA SER A 122 5.95 -23.03 -16.44
C SER A 122 7.00 -24.12 -16.55
N VAL A 123 6.94 -24.95 -17.60
CA VAL A 123 7.92 -26.01 -17.85
C VAL A 123 9.27 -25.45 -18.27
N SER A 124 9.27 -24.45 -19.16
CA SER A 124 10.50 -23.81 -19.66
C SER A 124 11.27 -23.14 -18.53
N SER A 125 10.57 -22.42 -17.64
CA SER A 125 11.11 -21.82 -16.42
C SER A 125 11.87 -22.81 -15.53
N VAL A 126 11.35 -24.04 -15.37
CA VAL A 126 12.04 -25.09 -14.58
C VAL A 126 13.33 -25.57 -15.24
N VAL A 127 13.34 -25.64 -16.57
CA VAL A 127 14.48 -26.09 -17.36
C VAL A 127 15.58 -25.03 -17.38
N GLU A 128 15.21 -23.77 -17.56
CA GLU A 128 16.15 -22.64 -17.58
C GLU A 128 16.66 -22.30 -16.18
N GLY A 129 15.79 -22.37 -15.17
CA GLY A 129 16.13 -22.23 -13.76
C GLY A 129 16.72 -20.85 -13.40
N THR A 130 16.27 -19.79 -14.06
CA THR A 130 16.80 -18.44 -13.85
C THR A 130 16.46 -17.91 -12.45
N PRO A 131 17.38 -17.20 -11.77
CA PRO A 131 17.11 -16.52 -10.51
C PRO A 131 15.95 -15.52 -10.58
N ASP A 132 15.87 -14.80 -11.70
CA ASP A 132 14.93 -13.70 -11.95
C ASP A 132 13.82 -14.16 -12.89
N ASP A 133 13.22 -15.31 -12.55
CA ASP A 133 12.11 -15.87 -13.30
C ASP A 133 10.85 -15.02 -13.07
N VAL A 134 10.49 -14.22 -14.07
CA VAL A 134 9.32 -13.33 -14.04
C VAL A 134 8.03 -14.13 -13.86
N GLU A 135 7.99 -15.38 -14.34
CA GLU A 135 6.82 -16.26 -14.20
C GLU A 135 6.54 -16.63 -12.73
N LEU A 136 7.49 -16.43 -11.82
CA LEU A 136 7.33 -16.67 -10.38
C LEU A 136 6.97 -15.42 -9.57
N GLU A 137 6.97 -14.23 -10.17
CA GLU A 137 6.69 -12.98 -9.44
C GLU A 137 5.31 -13.04 -8.76
N GLY A 138 5.27 -12.89 -7.44
CA GLY A 138 4.04 -13.01 -6.64
C GLY A 138 3.58 -14.44 -6.35
N GLU A 139 4.07 -15.44 -7.09
CA GLU A 139 3.70 -16.84 -6.92
C GLU A 139 4.50 -17.52 -5.80
N PHE A 140 5.77 -17.19 -5.57
CA PHE A 140 6.60 -17.88 -4.56
C PHE A 140 5.99 -17.90 -3.14
N SER A 141 5.41 -16.78 -2.72
CA SER A 141 4.79 -16.61 -1.40
C SER A 141 3.39 -17.24 -1.31
N SER A 142 2.70 -17.44 -2.43
CA SER A 142 1.34 -18.01 -2.46
C SER A 142 1.32 -19.44 -1.92
N TYR A 143 2.33 -20.25 -2.25
CA TYR A 143 2.54 -21.61 -1.74
C TYR A 143 3.04 -21.66 -0.31
N TRP A 144 3.42 -20.52 0.28
CA TRP A 144 3.97 -20.51 1.63
C TRP A 144 2.95 -20.94 2.67
N LEU A 145 1.67 -20.61 2.45
CA LEU A 145 0.52 -21.04 3.26
C LEU A 145 0.78 -20.90 4.75
N GLY A 146 1.15 -19.69 5.17
CA GLY A 146 1.31 -19.40 6.58
C GLY A 146 -0.03 -19.49 7.29
N ASP A 147 -0.11 -20.31 8.34
CA ASP A 147 -1.31 -20.48 9.16
C ASP A 147 -1.63 -19.24 10.02
N LYS A 148 -0.68 -18.29 10.08
CA LYS A 148 -0.76 -17.03 10.83
C LYS A 148 -0.11 -15.93 10.02
N THR A 149 -0.51 -14.69 10.29
CA THR A 149 0.06 -13.50 9.65
C THR A 149 0.85 -12.63 10.62
N VAL A 150 2.07 -12.24 10.22
CA VAL A 150 2.89 -11.24 10.88
C VAL A 150 2.75 -9.89 10.18
N TYR A 151 2.32 -8.87 10.92
CA TYR A 151 2.32 -7.49 10.48
C TYR A 151 3.65 -6.83 10.82
N LEU A 152 4.38 -6.40 9.80
CA LEU A 152 5.68 -5.78 9.94
C LEU A 152 5.52 -4.25 9.95
N LEU A 153 5.71 -3.60 11.11
CA LEU A 153 5.58 -2.14 11.25
C LEU A 153 6.90 -1.39 11.02
N SER A 154 8.00 -2.08 10.75
CA SER A 154 9.32 -1.49 10.52
C SER A 154 10.05 -2.23 9.41
N GLU A 155 10.84 -1.53 8.60
CA GLU A 155 11.67 -2.20 7.59
C GLU A 155 12.59 -3.24 8.25
N ALA A 156 12.64 -4.45 7.68
CA ALA A 156 13.47 -5.55 8.17
C ALA A 156 14.90 -5.41 7.62
N GLU A 157 15.60 -4.34 8.00
CA GLU A 157 16.96 -4.07 7.54
C GLU A 157 17.93 -5.19 7.96
N GLU A 158 18.73 -5.66 7.00
CA GLU A 158 19.72 -6.69 7.24
C GLU A 158 20.74 -6.19 8.27
N GLY A 159 20.98 -6.96 9.33
CA GLY A 159 21.85 -6.51 10.42
C GLY A 159 21.10 -6.10 11.69
N GLN A 160 19.83 -5.71 11.58
CA GLN A 160 19.05 -5.19 12.71
C GLN A 160 18.14 -6.25 13.32
N ASN A 161 18.05 -6.23 14.65
CA ASN A 161 17.10 -7.06 15.38
C ASN A 161 15.78 -6.29 15.53
N LEU A 162 14.69 -6.95 15.16
CA LEU A 162 13.34 -6.53 15.48
C LEU A 162 12.84 -7.34 16.68
N GLN A 163 11.71 -6.90 17.21
CA GLN A 163 10.95 -7.65 18.21
C GLN A 163 9.58 -7.95 17.63
N CYS A 164 9.09 -9.17 17.87
CA CYS A 164 7.72 -9.53 17.57
C CYS A 164 6.96 -9.77 18.87
N LEU A 165 5.76 -9.21 18.96
CA LEU A 165 4.78 -9.55 19.98
C LEU A 165 3.63 -10.30 19.35
N VAL A 166 2.89 -11.02 20.19
CA VAL A 166 1.61 -11.63 19.82
C VAL A 166 0.55 -10.85 20.58
N ALA A 167 -0.39 -10.27 19.85
CA ALA A 167 -1.49 -9.50 20.38
C ALA A 167 -2.79 -10.31 20.24
N ILE A 168 -3.69 -10.14 21.20
CA ILE A 168 -5.02 -10.75 21.20
C ILE A 168 -6.08 -9.65 21.20
N ALA A 169 -7.30 -9.99 20.79
CA ALA A 169 -8.41 -9.04 20.83
C ALA A 169 -8.74 -8.61 22.26
N GLU A 170 -9.08 -7.33 22.45
CA GLU A 170 -9.64 -6.88 23.72
C GLU A 170 -10.99 -7.56 23.99
N PRO A 171 -11.25 -8.04 25.23
CA PRO A 171 -12.54 -8.57 25.63
C PRO A 171 -13.66 -7.54 25.38
N ASN A 172 -14.80 -7.98 24.85
CA ASN A 172 -16.02 -7.18 24.64
C ASN A 172 -15.98 -6.12 23.51
N LYS A 173 -15.00 -6.16 22.61
CA LYS A 173 -15.06 -5.37 21.35
C LYS A 173 -15.26 -6.27 20.15
N ALA A 174 -16.31 -6.00 19.37
CA ALA A 174 -16.62 -6.76 18.17
C ALA A 174 -15.49 -6.60 17.13
N ARG A 175 -14.99 -7.72 16.60
CA ARG A 175 -14.07 -7.72 15.46
C ARG A 175 -14.84 -7.60 14.15
N PRO A 176 -14.31 -6.86 13.16
CA PRO A 176 -14.52 -7.20 11.77
C PRO A 176 -13.71 -8.46 11.46
N ILE A 177 -14.38 -9.62 11.51
CA ILE A 177 -14.09 -10.84 10.74
C ILE A 177 -12.58 -11.14 10.53
N SER A 178 -11.88 -11.71 11.52
CA SER A 178 -10.69 -12.52 11.23
C SER A 178 -10.79 -13.85 11.98
N LYS A 179 -10.48 -14.95 11.28
CA LYS A 179 -10.56 -16.33 11.80
C LYS A 179 -9.54 -16.64 12.90
N GLU A 180 -8.55 -15.78 13.12
CA GLU A 180 -7.42 -16.01 14.03
C GLU A 180 -7.55 -15.19 15.31
N ASN A 181 -7.55 -15.80 16.49
CA ASN A 181 -7.65 -15.09 17.79
C ASN A 181 -6.44 -14.21 18.15
N GLU A 182 -5.38 -14.24 17.34
CA GLU A 182 -4.07 -13.65 17.61
C GLU A 182 -3.59 -12.84 16.39
N GLU A 183 -2.78 -11.80 16.62
CA GLU A 183 -2.12 -10.99 15.60
C GLU A 183 -0.64 -10.83 15.95
N TRP A 184 0.25 -11.19 15.04
CA TRP A 184 1.69 -11.11 15.27
C TRP A 184 2.19 -9.76 14.75
N VAL A 185 2.87 -8.99 15.58
CA VAL A 185 3.31 -7.63 15.23
C VAL A 185 4.81 -7.52 15.43
N ALA A 186 5.55 -7.37 14.34
CA ALA A 186 7.00 -7.21 14.31
C ALA A 186 7.39 -5.74 14.09
N TYR A 187 8.26 -5.20 14.93
CA TYR A 187 8.68 -3.80 14.87
C TYR A 187 10.09 -3.61 15.45
N HIS A 188 10.75 -2.53 15.03
CA HIS A 188 12.01 -2.09 15.63
C HIS A 188 11.73 -1.34 16.93
N ALA A 189 12.62 -1.43 17.92
CA ALA A 189 12.42 -0.81 19.24
C ALA A 189 12.16 0.72 19.17
N SER A 190 12.68 1.42 18.16
CA SER A 190 12.41 2.85 17.95
C SER A 190 10.97 3.17 17.53
N HIS A 191 10.20 2.19 17.06
CA HIS A 191 8.81 2.34 16.59
C HIS A 191 7.78 1.80 17.59
N GLU A 192 8.15 1.70 18.88
CA GLU A 192 7.23 1.23 19.93
C GLU A 192 5.96 2.11 20.05
N SER A 193 6.08 3.41 19.83
CA SER A 193 4.93 4.33 19.80
C SER A 193 3.95 4.00 18.67
N GLU A 194 4.46 3.73 17.46
CA GLU A 194 3.64 3.32 16.31
C GLU A 194 2.95 1.97 16.57
N CYS A 195 3.65 1.03 17.21
CA CYS A 195 3.06 -0.25 17.64
C CYS A 195 1.92 -0.03 18.66
N LYS A 196 2.08 0.86 19.64
CA LYS A 196 1.00 1.18 20.60
C LYS A 196 -0.23 1.77 19.92
N ILE A 197 -0.02 2.64 18.92
CA ILE A 197 -1.11 3.21 18.13
C ILE A 197 -1.80 2.12 17.31
N TRP A 198 -1.04 1.25 16.64
CA TRP A 198 -1.55 0.10 15.89
C TRP A 198 -2.47 -0.78 16.75
N LEU A 199 -2.00 -1.18 17.94
CA LEU A 199 -2.79 -1.99 18.87
C LEU A 199 -4.08 -1.27 19.30
N LYS A 200 -3.99 0.01 19.67
CA LYS A 200 -5.14 0.81 20.10
C LYS A 200 -6.19 0.95 19.00
N GLN A 201 -5.78 1.30 17.77
CA GLN A 201 -6.68 1.47 16.62
C GLN A 201 -7.38 0.16 16.25
N ARG A 202 -6.71 -0.98 16.45
CA ARG A 202 -7.24 -2.31 16.16
C ARG A 202 -7.90 -3.01 17.36
N SER A 203 -7.98 -2.33 18.51
CA SER A 203 -8.53 -2.88 19.76
C SER A 203 -7.87 -4.19 20.16
N LEU A 204 -6.54 -4.19 20.16
CA LEU A 204 -5.70 -5.33 20.51
C LEU A 204 -4.97 -5.07 21.84
N MET A 205 -4.81 -6.12 22.62
CA MET A 205 -3.97 -6.14 23.82
C MET A 205 -2.77 -7.07 23.62
N ASP A 206 -1.64 -6.70 24.19
CA ASP A 206 -0.45 -7.54 24.21
C ASP A 206 -0.72 -8.79 25.06
N SER A 207 -0.41 -9.98 24.54
CA SER A 207 -0.71 -11.25 25.22
C SER A 207 0.25 -11.59 26.37
N ASP A 208 1.06 -10.63 26.83
CA ASP A 208 2.09 -10.73 27.88
C ASP A 208 3.13 -11.86 27.68
N SER A 209 3.33 -12.29 26.42
CA SER A 209 4.41 -13.22 26.09
C SER A 209 5.72 -12.44 25.88
N ALA A 210 6.83 -12.95 26.44
CA ALA A 210 8.14 -12.33 26.20
C ALA A 210 8.37 -12.17 24.69
N ARG A 211 8.90 -11.01 24.28
CA ARG A 211 9.11 -10.66 22.87
C ARG A 211 9.90 -11.76 22.14
N ILE A 212 9.47 -12.05 20.92
CA ILE A 212 10.12 -13.01 20.03
C ILE A 212 11.22 -12.28 19.28
N LEU A 213 12.46 -12.79 19.35
CA LEU A 213 13.58 -12.22 18.61
C LEU A 213 13.30 -12.36 17.12
N THR A 214 13.24 -11.24 16.42
CA THR A 214 12.89 -11.20 14.99
C THR A 214 14.05 -10.66 14.18
N ARG A 215 14.33 -11.26 13.02
CA ARG A 215 15.48 -10.90 12.19
C ARG A 215 15.16 -11.06 10.70
N GLY A 216 15.43 -10.04 9.91
CA GLY A 216 15.37 -10.09 8.45
C GLY A 216 16.63 -10.66 7.82
N PHE A 217 16.46 -11.51 6.81
CA PHE A 217 17.51 -12.07 5.97
C PHE A 217 17.15 -11.88 4.51
N LYS A 218 18.04 -11.24 3.76
CA LYS A 218 17.94 -11.19 2.29
C LYS A 218 18.39 -12.52 1.72
N ILE A 219 17.57 -13.13 0.88
CA ILE A 219 17.84 -14.40 0.20
C ILE A 219 18.01 -14.09 -1.28
N LYS A 220 19.14 -14.50 -1.87
CA LYS A 220 19.45 -14.32 -3.28
C LYS A 220 19.53 -15.70 -3.93
N PRO A 221 18.39 -16.30 -4.28
CA PRO A 221 18.36 -17.64 -4.82
C PRO A 221 19.11 -17.74 -6.15
N SER A 222 19.87 -18.81 -6.36
CA SER A 222 20.47 -19.15 -7.66
C SER A 222 19.46 -19.72 -8.66
N ARG A 223 18.33 -20.22 -8.15
CA ARG A 223 17.15 -20.69 -8.89
C ARG A 223 15.96 -20.77 -7.93
N LEU A 224 14.73 -20.64 -8.45
CA LEU A 224 13.51 -20.88 -7.69
C LEU A 224 12.61 -21.95 -8.33
N ALA A 225 12.44 -21.93 -9.65
CA ALA A 225 11.66 -22.96 -10.34
C ALA A 225 12.32 -24.35 -10.21
N GLY A 226 11.50 -25.37 -9.97
CA GLY A 226 11.92 -26.77 -9.88
C GLY A 226 12.45 -27.22 -8.51
N VAL A 227 12.62 -26.32 -7.55
CA VAL A 227 13.05 -26.69 -6.19
C VAL A 227 11.91 -27.28 -5.38
N SER A 228 12.23 -28.10 -4.37
CA SER A 228 11.21 -28.60 -3.44
C SER A 228 10.63 -27.45 -2.63
N TRP A 229 9.33 -27.21 -2.73
CA TRP A 229 8.65 -26.11 -2.08
C TRP A 229 7.17 -26.44 -1.79
N PRO A 230 6.59 -25.98 -0.68
CA PRO A 230 7.21 -25.28 0.45
C PRO A 230 7.89 -26.26 1.45
N PRO A 231 8.96 -25.84 2.15
CA PRO A 231 9.56 -26.63 3.22
C PRO A 231 8.57 -26.97 4.36
N GLU A 232 8.52 -28.25 4.75
CA GLU A 232 7.63 -28.73 5.83
C GLU A 232 8.28 -28.66 7.22
N ASP A 233 9.60 -28.62 7.29
CA ASP A 233 10.36 -28.56 8.53
C ASP A 233 11.67 -27.76 8.39
N LEU A 234 12.36 -27.56 9.51
CA LEU A 234 13.62 -26.81 9.54
C LEU A 234 14.74 -27.50 8.74
N LYS A 235 14.70 -28.83 8.59
CA LYS A 235 15.66 -29.57 7.76
C LYS A 235 15.50 -29.19 6.29
N SER A 236 14.27 -29.23 5.82
CA SER A 236 13.88 -28.90 4.45
C SER A 236 14.21 -27.44 4.12
N VAL A 237 14.06 -26.52 5.09
CA VAL A 237 14.51 -25.12 4.93
C VAL A 237 16.02 -25.02 4.72
N PHE A 238 16.81 -25.76 5.50
CA PHE A 238 18.27 -25.73 5.34
C PHE A 238 18.74 -26.42 4.05
N GLU A 239 18.04 -27.47 3.61
CA GLU A 239 18.30 -28.14 2.33
C GLU A 239 18.03 -27.19 1.17
N TRP A 240 16.86 -26.53 1.18
CA TRP A 240 16.50 -25.50 0.21
C TRP A 240 17.54 -24.36 0.18
N LEU A 241 17.86 -23.76 1.33
CA LEU A 241 18.88 -22.70 1.38
C LEU A 241 20.27 -23.19 0.96
N SER A 242 20.62 -24.45 1.22
CA SER A 242 21.90 -25.01 0.76
C SER A 242 21.96 -25.13 -0.76
N GLU A 243 20.82 -25.35 -1.41
CA GLU A 243 20.69 -25.42 -2.87
C GLU A 243 20.68 -24.02 -3.50
N VAL A 244 19.88 -23.10 -2.95
CA VAL A 244 19.60 -21.80 -3.60
C VAL A 244 20.46 -20.64 -3.11
N ASP A 245 20.83 -20.58 -1.83
CA ASP A 245 21.67 -19.49 -1.27
C ASP A 245 22.44 -19.96 -0.02
N ARG A 246 23.56 -20.64 -0.26
CA ARG A 246 24.42 -21.17 0.81
C ARG A 246 24.96 -20.06 1.72
N ALA A 247 25.13 -18.84 1.21
CA ALA A 247 25.59 -17.72 2.02
C ALA A 247 24.51 -17.30 3.02
N ALA A 248 23.24 -17.25 2.60
CA ALA A 248 22.11 -16.99 3.50
C ALA A 248 21.96 -18.07 4.58
N LEU A 249 22.13 -19.35 4.22
CA LEU A 249 22.14 -20.45 5.20
C LEU A 249 23.18 -20.20 6.31
N ILE A 250 24.40 -19.83 5.93
CA ILE A 250 25.46 -19.54 6.90
C ILE A 250 25.07 -18.36 7.80
N ARG A 251 24.55 -17.26 7.24
CA ARG A 251 24.08 -16.09 8.02
C ARG A 251 23.00 -16.47 9.03
N ILE A 252 22.05 -17.32 8.66
CA ILE A 252 20.98 -17.80 9.54
C ILE A 252 21.53 -18.71 10.65
N LEU A 253 22.43 -19.64 10.33
CA LEU A 253 23.06 -20.51 11.32
C LEU A 253 23.91 -19.72 12.33
N GLU A 254 24.67 -18.73 11.87
CA GLU A 254 25.42 -17.82 12.73
C GLU A 254 24.50 -16.96 13.60
N HIS A 255 23.32 -16.57 13.11
CA HIS A 255 22.32 -15.86 13.90
C HIS A 255 21.86 -16.66 15.12
N PHE A 256 21.56 -17.96 14.96
CA PHE A 256 21.18 -18.84 16.08
C PHE A 256 22.30 -19.01 17.10
N VAL A 257 23.55 -19.08 16.65
CA VAL A 257 24.72 -19.16 17.55
C VAL A 257 24.94 -17.87 18.32
N THR A 258 24.82 -16.73 17.65
CA THR A 258 25.02 -15.40 18.25
C THR A 258 23.87 -14.99 19.18
N ASN A 259 22.69 -15.58 18.99
CA ASN A 259 21.50 -15.31 19.78
C ASN A 259 20.90 -16.64 20.29
N PRO A 260 21.47 -17.27 21.34
CA PRO A 260 21.04 -18.57 21.84
C PRO A 260 19.74 -18.46 22.68
N VAL A 261 18.65 -18.00 22.05
CA VAL A 261 17.34 -17.80 22.67
C VAL A 261 16.35 -18.88 22.22
N LYS A 262 15.29 -19.10 23.01
CA LYS A 262 14.34 -20.18 22.76
C LYS A 262 13.56 -19.97 21.45
N ARG A 263 13.13 -18.74 21.17
CA ARG A 263 12.12 -18.42 20.13
C ARG A 263 12.71 -17.45 19.12
N HIS A 264 12.61 -17.78 17.84
CA HIS A 264 13.03 -16.92 16.74
C HIS A 264 11.91 -16.79 15.73
N LEU A 265 11.77 -15.57 15.18
CA LEU A 265 11.01 -15.29 13.99
C LEU A 265 11.98 -14.80 12.90
N LEU A 266 12.16 -15.59 11.86
CA LEU A 266 13.00 -15.22 10.73
C LEU A 266 12.11 -14.65 9.63
N LEU A 267 12.44 -13.46 9.15
CA LEU A 267 11.82 -12.86 7.97
C LEU A 267 12.76 -13.11 6.79
N LEU A 268 12.30 -13.83 5.78
CA LEU A 268 13.07 -14.16 4.58
C LEU A 268 12.60 -13.25 3.45
N ASP A 269 13.40 -12.23 3.14
CA ASP A 269 13.21 -11.30 2.04
C ASP A 269 13.84 -11.92 0.78
N VAL A 270 13.03 -12.67 0.01
CA VAL A 270 13.50 -13.37 -1.18
C VAL A 270 13.55 -12.39 -2.34
N LEU A 271 14.71 -12.28 -2.98
CA LEU A 271 14.92 -11.32 -4.07
C LEU A 271 13.91 -11.55 -5.20
N HIS A 272 13.31 -10.46 -5.71
CA HIS A 272 12.25 -10.46 -6.74
C HIS A 272 10.98 -11.21 -6.35
N GLN A 273 10.81 -11.50 -5.07
CA GLN A 273 9.67 -12.23 -4.54
C GLN A 273 9.15 -11.54 -3.27
N ASP A 274 8.01 -12.02 -2.79
CA ASP A 274 7.45 -11.57 -1.53
C ASP A 274 8.19 -12.13 -0.32
N MET A 275 8.11 -11.40 0.79
CA MET A 275 8.70 -11.80 2.06
C MET A 275 7.87 -12.90 2.73
N VAL A 276 8.52 -13.94 3.23
CA VAL A 276 7.91 -15.02 4.02
C VAL A 276 8.52 -15.11 5.42
N ALA A 277 7.79 -15.67 6.39
CA ALA A 277 8.27 -15.77 7.77
C ALA A 277 8.28 -17.21 8.31
N LEU A 278 9.31 -17.51 9.11
CA LEU A 278 9.50 -18.76 9.81
C LEU A 278 9.57 -18.53 11.31
N TYR A 279 8.71 -19.22 12.06
CA TYR A 279 8.80 -19.28 13.51
C TYR A 279 9.39 -20.62 13.96
N VAL A 280 10.42 -20.56 14.81
CA VAL A 280 11.05 -21.76 15.39
C VAL A 280 11.20 -21.65 16.90
N GLU A 281 10.97 -22.77 17.58
CA GLU A 281 11.28 -22.93 19.01
C GLU A 281 12.34 -23.99 19.24
N PHE A 282 13.48 -23.59 19.79
CA PHE A 282 14.56 -24.52 20.13
C PHE A 282 14.51 -25.00 21.58
N ASN A 283 14.86 -26.27 21.76
CA ASN A 283 15.31 -26.79 23.04
C ASN A 283 16.77 -26.37 23.26
N LEU A 284 16.99 -25.32 24.06
CA LEU A 284 18.33 -24.77 24.31
C LEU A 284 19.29 -25.78 24.94
N LYS A 285 18.79 -26.76 25.70
CA LYS A 285 19.62 -27.83 26.28
C LYS A 285 20.09 -28.82 25.20
N ALA A 286 19.20 -29.21 24.30
CA ALA A 286 19.52 -30.17 23.24
C ALA A 286 20.43 -29.58 22.16
N THR A 287 20.20 -28.31 21.80
CA THR A 287 20.98 -27.62 20.75
C THR A 287 22.36 -27.18 21.21
N ALA A 288 22.55 -26.98 22.53
CA ALA A 288 23.77 -26.47 23.14
C ALA A 288 24.30 -25.18 22.46
N LEU A 289 23.41 -24.32 21.95
CA LEU A 289 23.77 -23.09 21.22
C LEU A 289 24.68 -22.16 22.04
N GLY A 290 24.48 -22.09 23.36
CA GLY A 290 25.33 -21.31 24.26
C GLY A 290 26.76 -21.84 24.45
N SER A 291 27.10 -23.03 23.93
CA SER A 291 28.45 -23.63 24.03
C SER A 291 29.39 -23.23 22.87
N TYR A 292 28.87 -22.55 21.86
CA TYR A 292 29.66 -22.06 20.73
C TYR A 292 30.40 -20.78 21.10
N SER A 293 31.66 -20.67 20.67
CA SER A 293 32.49 -19.50 20.99
C SER A 293 32.03 -18.28 20.17
N VAL A 294 31.34 -17.34 20.81
CA VAL A 294 31.22 -15.99 20.28
C VAL A 294 32.57 -15.30 20.53
N LYS A 295 33.25 -14.81 19.49
CA LYS A 295 34.62 -14.26 19.47
C LYS A 295 34.88 -13.03 20.39
N LYS A 296 34.31 -12.95 21.59
CA LYS A 296 34.47 -11.82 22.54
C LYS A 296 35.23 -12.14 23.83
N SER A 297 35.69 -13.37 24.08
CA SER A 297 36.54 -13.69 25.24
C SER A 297 37.97 -14.02 24.83
N ARG A 298 38.93 -13.26 25.38
CA ARG A 298 40.39 -13.42 25.22
C ARG A 298 40.95 -14.71 25.84
N GLN A 299 40.12 -15.61 26.40
CA GLN A 299 40.59 -16.91 26.85
C GLN A 299 40.59 -17.91 25.69
N LYS A 300 41.79 -18.18 25.16
CA LYS A 300 42.06 -19.24 24.18
C LYS A 300 41.50 -20.59 24.68
N GLY A 301 40.55 -21.17 23.94
CA GLY A 301 40.48 -22.63 23.75
C GLY A 301 39.24 -23.41 24.20
N THR A 302 38.19 -22.82 24.79
CA THR A 302 37.13 -23.62 25.44
C THR A 302 35.76 -23.65 24.74
N GLY A 303 35.53 -22.87 23.67
CA GLY A 303 34.24 -22.86 22.97
C GLY A 303 34.25 -23.66 21.66
N ARG A 304 33.11 -24.29 21.33
CA ARG A 304 32.97 -25.06 20.08
C ARG A 304 33.15 -24.17 18.85
N THR A 305 33.94 -24.63 17.88
CA THR A 305 34.03 -24.03 16.54
C THR A 305 32.76 -24.32 15.75
N VAL A 306 32.22 -23.32 15.06
CA VAL A 306 31.01 -23.47 14.24
C VAL A 306 31.36 -24.29 12.98
N LYS A 307 30.84 -25.51 12.90
CA LYS A 307 30.82 -26.32 11.68
C LYS A 307 29.41 -26.29 11.11
N HIS A 308 29.15 -25.43 10.11
CA HIS A 308 27.79 -25.12 9.63
C HIS A 308 26.95 -26.35 9.29
N ASN A 309 27.49 -27.34 8.57
CA ASN A 309 26.72 -28.55 8.24
C ASN A 309 26.34 -29.37 9.49
N ALA A 310 27.26 -29.50 10.47
CA ALA A 310 26.96 -30.21 11.70
C ALA A 310 25.95 -29.45 12.57
N LEU A 311 26.02 -28.11 12.56
CA LEU A 311 25.05 -27.26 13.25
C LEU A 311 23.67 -27.36 12.62
N ALA A 312 23.56 -27.29 11.28
CA ALA A 312 22.30 -27.48 10.57
C ALA A 312 21.66 -28.83 10.94
N THR A 313 22.39 -29.94 10.83
CA THR A 313 21.90 -31.26 11.24
C THR A 313 21.50 -31.31 12.71
N GLY A 314 22.29 -30.67 13.60
CA GLY A 314 21.99 -30.62 15.03
C GLY A 314 20.72 -29.84 15.36
N LEU A 315 20.45 -28.73 14.66
CA LEU A 315 19.27 -27.90 14.85
C LEU A 315 18.01 -28.53 14.25
N SER A 316 18.14 -29.27 13.14
CA SER A 316 17.05 -29.97 12.47
C SER A 316 16.56 -31.23 13.20
N GLY A 317 17.22 -31.66 14.28
CA GLY A 317 16.79 -32.81 15.06
C GLY A 317 15.42 -32.58 15.71
N LYS A 318 14.56 -33.62 15.74
CA LYS A 318 13.23 -33.56 16.38
C LYS A 318 13.25 -33.15 17.86
N THR A 319 14.36 -33.43 18.55
CA THR A 319 14.57 -33.06 19.97
C THR A 319 15.14 -31.65 20.14
N SER A 320 15.65 -31.07 19.06
CA SER A 320 16.27 -29.75 19.00
C SER A 320 15.26 -28.67 18.63
N CYS A 321 14.46 -28.89 17.58
CA CYS A 321 13.41 -27.98 17.13
C CYS A 321 12.05 -28.50 17.61
N ASN A 322 11.53 -27.89 18.67
CA ASN A 322 10.26 -28.30 19.28
C ASN A 322 9.04 -27.84 18.48
N LYS A 323 9.17 -26.75 17.73
CA LYS A 323 8.09 -26.16 16.96
C LYS A 323 8.63 -25.44 15.73
N PHE A 324 7.92 -25.59 14.62
CA PHE A 324 8.20 -25.00 13.32
C PHE A 324 6.85 -24.58 12.73
N ASP A 325 6.64 -23.27 12.57
CA ASP A 325 5.46 -22.74 11.90
C ASP A 325 5.91 -21.87 10.71
N ARG A 326 5.21 -21.98 9.58
CA ARG A 326 5.27 -21.02 8.48
C ARG A 326 4.26 -19.91 8.75
N LEU A 327 4.68 -18.66 8.59
CA LEU A 327 3.84 -17.49 8.76
C LEU A 327 3.89 -16.60 7.52
N SER A 328 2.74 -16.05 7.15
CA SER A 328 2.63 -15.03 6.11
C SER A 328 3.11 -13.68 6.64
N VAL A 329 3.62 -12.82 5.76
CA VAL A 329 4.09 -11.48 6.15
C VAL A 329 3.25 -10.42 5.44
N THR A 330 2.67 -9.51 6.23
CA THR A 330 2.01 -8.31 5.73
C THR A 330 2.85 -7.11 6.11
N ARG A 331 3.44 -6.45 5.11
CA ARG A 331 4.22 -5.24 5.32
C ARG A 331 3.30 -4.05 5.60
N ALA A 332 3.40 -3.51 6.81
CA ALA A 332 2.68 -2.34 7.29
C ALA A 332 3.65 -1.25 7.79
N ASP A 333 4.89 -1.32 7.30
CA ASP A 333 5.92 -0.31 7.56
C ASP A 333 5.62 0.96 6.75
N ARG A 334 6.17 2.06 7.24
CA ARG A 334 6.00 3.40 6.66
C ARG A 334 6.26 3.47 5.17
N LYS A 335 7.37 2.88 4.71
CA LYS A 335 7.77 2.94 3.31
C LYS A 335 6.75 2.22 2.46
N THR A 336 6.41 0.97 2.81
CA THR A 336 5.40 0.18 2.08
C THR A 336 4.07 0.92 1.97
N ILE A 337 3.53 1.42 3.08
CA ILE A 337 2.20 2.07 3.10
C ILE A 337 2.20 3.35 2.27
N LEU A 338 3.24 4.17 2.37
CA LEU A 338 3.26 5.47 1.74
C LEU A 338 3.71 5.44 0.28
N THR A 339 4.53 4.46 -0.15
CA THR A 339 5.10 4.45 -1.51
C THR A 339 4.45 3.46 -2.47
N ARG A 340 3.77 2.39 -2.00
CA ARG A 340 3.26 1.31 -2.86
C ARG A 340 2.37 1.81 -4.02
N ASN A 341 1.53 2.80 -3.76
CA ASN A 341 0.57 3.31 -4.75
C ASN A 341 1.05 4.60 -5.43
N ARG A 342 2.36 4.90 -5.41
CA ARG A 342 2.91 6.09 -6.06
C ARG A 342 3.56 5.74 -7.38
N PRO A 343 3.31 6.52 -8.45
CA PRO A 343 3.96 6.28 -9.73
C PRO A 343 5.47 6.59 -9.72
N ARG A 344 5.92 7.47 -8.81
CA ARG A 344 7.30 7.97 -8.70
C ARG A 344 7.80 7.95 -7.25
N PRO A 345 8.07 6.76 -6.67
CA PRO A 345 8.47 6.64 -5.27
C PRO A 345 9.82 7.31 -4.95
N GLU A 346 10.69 7.50 -5.93
CA GLU A 346 12.01 8.13 -5.82
C GLU A 346 11.97 9.63 -5.49
N VAL A 347 10.88 10.32 -5.85
CA VAL A 347 10.65 11.74 -5.51
C VAL A 347 10.40 11.92 -4.00
N GLY A 348 9.98 10.86 -3.32
CA GLY A 348 9.71 10.85 -1.90
C GLY A 348 8.30 11.29 -1.53
N ASP A 349 8.13 11.73 -0.29
CA ASP A 349 6.83 12.01 0.31
C ASP A 349 6.77 13.25 1.21
N LEU A 350 5.61 13.48 1.82
CA LEU A 350 5.38 14.59 2.74
C LEU A 350 5.79 14.27 4.19
N SER A 351 6.30 13.08 4.49
CA SER A 351 6.65 12.63 5.86
C SER A 351 7.72 13.50 6.52
N GLY A 352 8.62 14.08 5.73
CA GLY A 352 9.67 14.98 6.19
C GLY A 352 9.31 16.47 6.17
N LYS A 353 8.15 16.86 5.63
CA LYS A 353 7.81 18.25 5.37
C LYS A 353 7.05 18.89 6.53
N ARG A 354 7.36 20.17 6.80
CA ARG A 354 6.61 21.02 7.73
C ARG A 354 5.51 21.74 6.97
N ILE A 355 4.26 21.39 7.24
CA ILE A 355 3.10 21.81 6.44
C ILE A 355 2.09 22.54 7.33
N ALA A 356 1.66 23.71 6.89
CA ALA A 356 0.52 24.42 7.46
C ALA A 356 -0.67 24.40 6.49
N LEU A 357 -1.80 23.81 6.91
CA LEU A 357 -3.09 23.93 6.22
C LEU A 357 -3.94 25.00 6.88
N ILE A 358 -4.22 26.07 6.16
CA ILE A 358 -5.00 27.22 6.62
C ILE A 358 -6.43 27.09 6.08
N GLY A 359 -7.39 26.91 6.98
CA GLY A 359 -8.80 26.68 6.67
C GLY A 359 -9.12 25.19 6.58
N CYS A 360 -9.77 24.67 7.61
CA CYS A 360 -10.31 23.31 7.69
C CYS A 360 -11.80 23.31 7.34
N GLY A 361 -12.17 24.09 6.32
CA GLY A 361 -13.53 24.14 5.78
C GLY A 361 -13.78 23.06 4.74
N THR A 362 -14.67 23.33 3.81
CA THR A 362 -15.09 22.37 2.76
C THR A 362 -13.91 21.84 1.92
N ILE A 363 -12.95 22.69 1.53
CA ILE A 363 -11.76 22.23 0.77
C ILE A 363 -10.75 21.56 1.71
N GLY A 364 -10.33 22.27 2.77
CA GLY A 364 -9.31 21.78 3.69
C GLY A 364 -9.67 20.49 4.44
N GLY A 365 -10.95 20.28 4.72
CA GLY A 365 -11.47 19.05 5.32
C GLY A 365 -11.10 17.82 4.51
N TYR A 366 -11.38 17.82 3.19
CA TYR A 366 -11.02 16.71 2.30
C TYR A 366 -9.52 16.68 1.99
N LEU A 367 -8.92 17.85 1.73
CA LEU A 367 -7.50 17.96 1.40
C LEU A 367 -6.60 17.37 2.49
N SER A 368 -6.95 17.56 3.77
CA SER A 368 -6.12 17.08 4.87
C SER A 368 -5.93 15.55 4.86
N GLY A 369 -6.98 14.79 4.52
CA GLY A 369 -6.91 13.34 4.37
C GLY A 369 -6.13 12.91 3.14
N LEU A 370 -6.16 13.69 2.06
CA LEU A 370 -5.36 13.44 0.86
C LEU A 370 -3.86 13.67 1.15
N LEU A 371 -3.52 14.74 1.87
CA LEU A 371 -2.15 15.04 2.29
C LEU A 371 -1.60 14.00 3.27
N LEU A 372 -2.41 13.50 4.19
CA LEU A 372 -2.00 12.40 5.08
C LEU A 372 -1.63 11.13 4.30
N ARG A 373 -2.43 10.75 3.29
CA ARG A 373 -2.12 9.62 2.40
C ARG A 373 -0.84 9.85 1.58
N ALA A 374 -0.50 11.13 1.35
CA ALA A 374 0.78 11.55 0.78
C ALA A 374 1.93 11.64 1.82
N GLY A 375 1.71 11.27 3.08
CA GLY A 375 2.71 11.19 4.15
C GLY A 375 2.73 12.38 5.11
N ALA A 376 1.87 13.39 4.94
CA ALA A 376 1.88 14.57 5.80
C ALA A 376 1.61 14.19 7.26
N GLY A 377 2.49 14.58 8.18
CA GLY A 377 2.38 14.26 9.61
C GLY A 377 2.67 12.79 9.94
N CYS A 378 3.15 12.00 8.98
CA CYS A 378 3.56 10.64 9.26
C CYS A 378 4.97 10.59 9.88
N GLY A 379 5.93 11.40 9.42
CA GLY A 379 7.35 11.26 9.77
C GLY A 379 7.86 12.27 10.80
N LYS A 380 9.00 12.91 10.51
CA LYS A 380 9.62 13.94 11.37
C LYS A 380 9.06 15.35 11.10
N GLY A 381 8.43 15.55 9.94
CA GLY A 381 7.75 16.80 9.61
C GLY A 381 6.44 16.95 10.36
N ASN A 382 5.99 18.19 10.55
CA ASN A 382 4.72 18.48 11.22
C ASN A 382 3.62 18.77 10.20
N PHE A 383 2.38 18.43 10.56
CA PHE A 383 1.20 18.79 9.80
C PHE A 383 0.22 19.55 10.69
N HIS A 384 0.27 20.87 10.58
CA HIS A 384 -0.55 21.77 11.39
C HIS A 384 -1.79 22.21 10.63
N LEU A 385 -2.94 22.04 11.27
CA LEU A 385 -4.25 22.41 10.74
C LEU A 385 -4.72 23.67 11.49
N TYR A 386 -4.97 24.77 10.78
CA TYR A 386 -5.40 26.03 11.37
C TYR A 386 -6.85 26.34 11.00
N ASP A 387 -7.73 26.40 12.00
CA ASP A 387 -9.09 26.88 11.83
C ASP A 387 -9.67 27.35 13.17
N GLY A 388 -10.22 28.56 13.20
CA GLY A 388 -10.84 29.14 14.40
C GLY A 388 -12.33 28.81 14.54
N ASP A 389 -12.94 28.13 13.58
CA ASP A 389 -14.38 27.89 13.51
C ASP A 389 -14.80 26.53 14.08
N THR A 390 -16.07 26.42 14.45
CA THR A 390 -16.69 25.23 15.03
C THR A 390 -17.45 24.46 13.95
N PHE A 391 -17.36 23.13 13.99
CA PHE A 391 -18.11 22.26 13.08
C PHE A 391 -19.57 22.15 13.52
N GLY A 392 -20.51 22.51 12.64
CA GLY A 392 -21.96 22.39 12.90
C GLY A 392 -22.72 21.64 11.82
N PRO A 393 -24.01 21.29 12.04
CA PRO A 393 -24.85 20.56 11.08
C PRO A 393 -24.88 21.19 9.68
N GLN A 394 -24.89 22.52 9.59
CA GLN A 394 -24.87 23.28 8.34
C GLN A 394 -23.60 23.08 7.49
N ASN A 395 -22.55 22.49 8.07
CA ASN A 395 -21.32 22.17 7.35
C ASN A 395 -21.29 20.74 6.82
N TYR A 396 -22.09 19.83 7.39
CA TYR A 396 -21.99 18.38 7.15
C TYR A 396 -22.09 18.02 5.67
N GLY A 397 -23.03 18.61 4.93
CA GLY A 397 -23.27 18.26 3.51
C GLY A 397 -22.08 18.50 2.58
N ARG A 398 -21.00 19.13 3.06
CA ARG A 398 -19.80 19.42 2.28
C ARG A 398 -18.52 19.41 3.13
N HIS A 399 -18.47 18.60 4.17
CA HIS A 399 -17.30 18.53 5.05
C HIS A 399 -16.95 17.08 5.37
N ALA A 400 -15.67 16.81 5.61
CA ALA A 400 -15.19 15.45 5.88
C ALA A 400 -15.51 14.92 7.29
N LEU A 401 -15.77 15.82 8.25
CA LEU A 401 -16.13 15.43 9.62
C LEU A 401 -17.55 14.86 9.71
N THR A 402 -17.73 13.92 10.64
CA THR A 402 -18.98 13.22 10.91
C THR A 402 -19.78 13.86 12.04
N VAL A 403 -21.03 13.41 12.22
CA VAL A 403 -21.95 13.85 13.30
C VAL A 403 -21.33 13.82 14.70
N THR A 404 -20.39 12.91 14.97
CA THR A 404 -19.72 12.78 16.27
C THR A 404 -18.87 14.00 16.65
N HIS A 405 -18.59 14.89 15.69
CA HIS A 405 -17.76 16.07 15.87
C HIS A 405 -18.58 17.38 15.94
N PHE A 406 -19.91 17.33 15.92
CA PHE A 406 -20.73 18.54 16.03
C PHE A 406 -20.42 19.30 17.33
N GLY A 407 -20.25 20.62 17.22
CA GLY A 407 -19.90 21.50 18.32
C GLY A 407 -18.40 21.57 18.64
N GLN A 408 -17.56 20.76 17.99
CA GLN A 408 -16.10 20.78 18.18
C GLN A 408 -15.42 21.74 17.20
N ASN A 409 -14.26 22.27 17.58
CA ASN A 409 -13.44 23.07 16.67
C ASN A 409 -12.99 22.21 15.47
N LYS A 410 -13.10 22.76 14.25
CA LYS A 410 -12.82 22.04 13.01
C LYS A 410 -11.39 21.49 12.92
N ALA A 411 -10.40 22.32 13.25
CA ALA A 411 -8.99 21.91 13.14
C ALA A 411 -8.65 20.80 14.14
N VAL A 412 -9.11 20.93 15.38
CA VAL A 412 -8.89 19.92 16.44
C VAL A 412 -9.56 18.60 16.08
N ALA A 413 -10.86 18.64 15.76
CA ALA A 413 -11.62 17.44 15.40
C ALA A 413 -11.04 16.74 14.15
N LEU A 414 -10.59 17.52 13.15
CA LEU A 414 -9.98 16.97 11.94
C LEU A 414 -8.63 16.31 12.23
N ALA A 415 -7.79 16.92 13.09
CA ALA A 415 -6.53 16.30 13.51
C ALA A 415 -6.74 14.98 14.25
N GLU A 416 -7.73 14.93 15.17
CA GLU A 416 -8.09 13.69 15.87
C GLU A 416 -8.61 12.61 14.93
N ASN A 417 -9.50 13.00 14.01
CA ASN A 417 -10.02 12.10 12.98
C ASN A 417 -8.90 11.55 12.08
N LEU A 418 -7.94 12.38 11.67
CA LEU A 418 -6.79 11.93 10.86
C LEU A 418 -5.90 10.94 11.61
N LYS A 419 -5.59 11.23 12.88
CA LYS A 419 -4.79 10.35 13.75
C LYS A 419 -5.43 8.99 14.01
N SER A 420 -6.75 8.86 13.84
CA SER A 420 -7.44 7.57 14.00
C SER A 420 -7.37 6.68 12.74
N THR A 421 -6.97 7.24 11.59
CA THR A 421 -7.02 6.53 10.30
C THR A 421 -5.84 5.59 10.02
N ILE A 422 -4.66 5.87 10.59
CA ILE A 422 -3.44 5.07 10.36
C ILE A 422 -2.46 5.20 11.54
N HIS A 423 -1.71 4.14 11.85
CA HIS A 423 -0.76 4.11 12.98
C HIS A 423 0.44 5.04 12.81
N LEU A 424 0.72 5.45 11.57
CA LEU A 424 1.82 6.34 11.22
C LEU A 424 1.52 7.82 11.54
N ALA A 425 0.25 8.21 11.67
CA ALA A 425 -0.19 9.60 11.82
C ALA A 425 0.12 10.15 13.22
N SER A 426 1.37 10.55 13.46
CA SER A 426 1.84 10.97 14.79
C SER A 426 2.08 12.47 14.93
N GLN A 427 2.46 13.17 13.86
CA GLN A 427 2.87 14.58 13.86
C GLN A 427 1.79 15.52 13.30
N ILE A 428 0.53 15.29 13.65
CA ILE A 428 -0.61 16.13 13.22
C ILE A 428 -1.09 16.96 14.42
N GLU A 429 -1.32 18.25 14.24
CA GLU A 429 -1.85 19.12 15.30
C GLU A 429 -2.97 20.01 14.75
N GLY A 430 -4.11 20.03 15.47
CA GLY A 430 -5.20 20.96 15.21
C GLY A 430 -5.05 22.19 16.09
N ILE A 431 -4.92 23.36 15.46
CA ILE A 431 -4.71 24.64 16.14
C ILE A 431 -6.00 25.45 15.99
N PRO A 432 -6.77 25.67 17.09
CA PRO A 432 -8.10 26.27 17.07
C PRO A 432 -8.06 27.80 16.94
N LEU A 433 -7.13 28.33 16.13
CA LEU A 433 -6.88 29.75 15.95
C LEU A 433 -6.68 30.07 14.47
N SER A 434 -6.86 31.34 14.11
CA SER A 434 -6.45 31.82 12.80
C SER A 434 -4.93 31.75 12.63
N PHE A 435 -4.47 31.38 11.43
CA PHE A 435 -3.05 31.38 11.11
C PHE A 435 -2.45 32.79 11.21
N PRO A 436 -1.37 33.00 12.00
CA PRO A 436 -0.65 34.27 12.02
C PRO A 436 0.05 34.53 10.68
N ILE A 437 -0.49 35.42 9.85
CA ILE A 437 0.09 35.76 8.54
C ILE A 437 1.24 36.77 8.73
N THR A 438 2.39 36.26 9.18
CA THR A 438 3.65 37.00 9.36
C THR A 438 4.81 36.24 8.72
N THR A 439 5.88 36.93 8.31
CA THR A 439 7.05 36.31 7.69
C THR A 439 7.77 35.36 8.65
N GLU A 440 7.87 35.70 9.93
CA GLU A 440 8.45 34.85 10.96
C GLU A 440 7.71 33.52 11.09
N HIS A 441 6.37 33.57 11.07
CA HIS A 441 5.57 32.36 11.21
C HIS A 441 5.60 31.50 9.94
N LEU A 442 5.61 32.14 8.75
CA LEU A 442 5.75 31.45 7.46
C LEU A 442 7.07 30.66 7.35
N ARG A 443 8.18 31.18 7.88
CA ARG A 443 9.51 30.50 7.88
C ARG A 443 9.54 29.16 8.63
N ARG A 444 8.53 28.87 9.44
CA ARG A 444 8.44 27.61 10.21
C ARG A 444 8.04 26.43 9.33
N TYR A 445 7.56 26.69 8.13
CA TYR A 445 7.01 25.70 7.22
C TYR A 445 7.81 25.61 5.93
N ASP A 446 7.78 24.44 5.31
CA ASP A 446 8.28 24.24 3.95
C ASP A 446 7.16 24.50 2.93
N ILE A 447 5.91 24.19 3.32
CA ILE A 447 4.70 24.32 2.51
C ILE A 447 3.59 24.98 3.33
N VAL A 448 2.96 26.01 2.77
CA VAL A 448 1.79 26.67 3.35
C VAL A 448 0.63 26.57 2.38
N ILE A 449 -0.50 26.09 2.86
CA ILE A 449 -1.66 25.77 2.04
C ILE A 449 -2.81 26.67 2.44
N ASP A 450 -3.26 27.52 1.53
CA ASP A 450 -4.42 28.38 1.71
C ASP A 450 -5.65 27.70 1.10
N ALA A 451 -6.45 27.09 1.97
CA ALA A 451 -7.75 26.50 1.66
C ALA A 451 -8.91 27.33 2.26
N THR A 452 -8.66 28.61 2.56
CA THR A 452 -9.67 29.48 3.18
C THR A 452 -10.74 29.94 2.20
N GLY A 453 -10.43 29.97 0.90
CA GLY A 453 -11.27 30.57 -0.12
C GLY A 453 -11.50 32.08 0.05
N ARG A 454 -10.70 32.76 0.90
CA ARG A 454 -10.86 34.18 1.21
C ARG A 454 -9.80 35.01 0.48
N PRO A 455 -10.17 35.82 -0.53
CA PRO A 455 -9.20 36.64 -1.27
C PRO A 455 -8.29 37.52 -0.40
N PRO A 456 -8.74 38.14 0.73
CA PRO A 456 -7.83 38.90 1.59
C PRO A 456 -6.69 38.07 2.19
N VAL A 457 -6.93 36.79 2.52
CA VAL A 457 -5.91 35.88 3.05
C VAL A 457 -4.89 35.58 1.96
N SER A 458 -5.36 35.19 0.77
CA SER A 458 -4.50 34.86 -0.38
C SER A 458 -3.64 36.06 -0.79
N LYS A 459 -4.22 37.26 -0.86
CA LYS A 459 -3.51 38.50 -1.18
C LYS A 459 -2.44 38.86 -0.14
N ARG A 460 -2.75 38.68 1.15
CA ARG A 460 -1.79 38.98 2.24
C ARG A 460 -0.64 37.98 2.25
N LEU A 461 -0.91 36.69 2.07
CA LEU A 461 0.12 35.65 1.93
C LEU A 461 1.06 35.98 0.75
N ALA A 462 0.51 36.22 -0.44
CA ALA A 462 1.26 36.61 -1.63
C ALA A 462 2.17 37.82 -1.38
N LYS A 463 1.68 38.86 -0.68
CA LYS A 463 2.50 40.05 -0.35
C LYS A 463 3.71 39.68 0.51
N LEU A 464 3.52 38.82 1.52
CA LEU A 464 4.61 38.42 2.41
C LEU A 464 5.61 37.52 1.70
N ILE A 465 5.14 36.55 0.92
CA ILE A 465 5.99 35.65 0.13
C ILE A 465 6.91 36.45 -0.80
N ASN A 466 6.37 37.45 -1.50
CA ASN A 466 7.16 38.34 -2.36
C ASN A 466 8.26 39.12 -1.61
N SER A 467 8.08 39.38 -0.31
CA SER A 467 9.05 40.09 0.52
C SER A 467 10.14 39.21 1.13
N MET A 468 9.99 37.88 1.04
CA MET A 468 10.94 36.91 1.58
C MET A 468 12.00 36.54 0.55
N SER A 469 13.22 36.22 1.00
CA SER A 469 14.27 35.67 0.14
C SER A 469 13.92 34.25 -0.31
N SER A 470 14.46 33.81 -1.44
CA SER A 470 14.25 32.48 -2.02
C SER A 470 14.56 31.34 -1.05
N GLU A 471 15.59 31.49 -0.23
CA GLU A 471 16.09 30.43 0.67
C GLU A 471 15.20 30.22 1.89
N GLN A 472 14.40 31.22 2.25
CA GLN A 472 13.57 31.21 3.47
C GLN A 472 12.07 31.13 3.17
N ARG A 473 11.69 31.19 1.89
CA ARG A 473 10.31 31.29 1.43
C ARG A 473 9.69 29.88 1.37
N PRO A 474 8.55 29.63 2.06
CA PRO A 474 7.79 28.41 1.84
C PRO A 474 7.10 28.45 0.47
N ILE A 475 6.80 27.27 -0.07
CA ILE A 475 5.91 27.14 -1.22
C ILE A 475 4.49 27.39 -0.75
N VAL A 476 3.76 28.29 -1.41
CA VAL A 476 2.36 28.55 -1.06
C VAL A 476 1.43 27.98 -2.13
N VAL A 477 0.45 27.19 -1.72
CA VAL A 477 -0.59 26.66 -2.62
C VAL A 477 -1.92 27.28 -2.22
N HIS A 478 -2.51 28.09 -3.10
CA HIS A 478 -3.85 28.64 -2.90
C HIS A 478 -4.86 27.82 -3.69
N GLY A 479 -5.93 27.39 -3.03
CA GLY A 479 -7.07 26.79 -3.68
C GLY A 479 -8.37 27.44 -3.25
N PHE A 480 -9.25 27.65 -4.22
CA PHE A 480 -10.53 28.31 -3.99
C PHE A 480 -11.55 27.87 -5.04
N ASN A 481 -12.82 27.87 -4.61
CA ASN A 481 -13.94 27.71 -5.52
C ASN A 481 -14.36 29.10 -6.01
N ASP A 482 -14.52 29.25 -7.32
CA ASP A 482 -14.86 30.54 -7.94
C ASP A 482 -16.20 30.43 -8.70
N GLY A 483 -16.81 31.57 -9.01
CA GLY A 483 -18.08 31.63 -9.73
C GLY A 483 -19.26 31.00 -8.97
N ASN A 484 -19.29 31.15 -7.63
CA ASN A 484 -20.31 30.55 -6.76
C ASN A 484 -20.36 29.00 -6.84
N GLY A 485 -19.20 28.35 -6.97
CA GLY A 485 -19.09 26.88 -7.03
C GLY A 485 -19.08 26.32 -8.45
N ARG A 486 -18.99 27.18 -9.48
CA ARG A 486 -18.91 26.79 -10.89
C ARG A 486 -17.50 26.41 -11.34
N SER A 487 -16.48 26.68 -10.52
CA SER A 487 -15.10 26.30 -10.84
C SER A 487 -14.23 26.01 -9.63
N SER A 488 -13.29 25.11 -9.82
CA SER A 488 -12.17 24.80 -8.93
C SER A 488 -10.91 25.46 -9.49
N LYS A 489 -10.16 26.21 -8.67
CA LYS A 489 -8.93 26.89 -9.10
C LYS A 489 -7.81 26.67 -8.09
N VAL A 490 -6.63 26.34 -8.60
CA VAL A 490 -5.41 26.16 -7.80
C VAL A 490 -4.26 26.94 -8.41
N ILE A 491 -3.53 27.66 -7.57
CA ILE A 491 -2.30 28.38 -7.94
C ILE A 491 -1.18 28.05 -6.95
N VAL A 492 0.01 27.82 -7.50
CA VAL A 492 1.26 27.65 -6.76
C VAL A 492 2.05 28.95 -6.82
N ASP A 493 2.27 29.56 -5.66
CA ASP A 493 3.05 30.77 -5.46
C ASP A 493 4.39 30.42 -4.81
N ASP A 494 5.44 30.43 -5.62
CA ASP A 494 6.84 30.39 -5.20
C ASP A 494 7.54 31.76 -5.32
N GLY A 495 6.72 32.81 -5.52
CA GLY A 495 7.08 34.20 -5.76
C GLY A 495 7.56 34.56 -7.17
N HIS A 496 7.45 33.66 -8.15
CA HIS A 496 7.48 34.05 -9.57
C HIS A 496 6.14 34.62 -10.03
N CYS A 497 5.03 33.97 -9.66
CA CYS A 497 3.68 34.43 -9.94
C CYS A 497 2.80 34.21 -8.71
N CYS A 498 2.16 35.28 -8.23
CA CYS A 498 1.33 35.23 -7.03
C CYS A 498 -0.18 35.24 -7.35
N TYR A 499 -1.02 35.07 -6.32
CA TYR A 499 -2.48 35.19 -6.44
C TYR A 499 -2.94 36.50 -7.13
N GLY A 500 -2.26 37.61 -6.83
CA GLY A 500 -2.57 38.90 -7.47
C GLY A 500 -2.15 38.97 -8.94
N CYS A 501 -1.17 38.18 -9.39
CA CYS A 501 -0.81 38.11 -10.79
C CYS A 501 -1.90 37.39 -11.58
N LEU A 502 -2.46 36.30 -11.05
CA LEU A 502 -3.62 35.63 -11.66
C LEU A 502 -4.77 36.63 -11.89
N GLN A 503 -5.14 37.40 -10.87
CA GLN A 503 -6.23 38.38 -10.98
C GLN A 503 -5.90 39.60 -11.83
N ALA A 504 -4.62 39.89 -12.09
CA ALA A 504 -4.19 41.05 -12.87
C ALA A 504 -4.09 40.76 -14.37
N ASP A 505 -4.31 39.52 -14.81
CA ASP A 505 -4.29 39.16 -16.23
C ASP A 505 -5.59 39.66 -16.91
N PRO A 506 -5.51 40.71 -17.74
CA PRO A 506 -6.68 41.33 -18.36
C PRO A 506 -7.35 40.44 -19.42
N THR A 507 -6.67 39.38 -19.85
CA THR A 507 -7.24 38.39 -20.79
C THR A 507 -8.37 37.61 -20.14
N PHE A 508 -8.34 37.47 -18.82
CA PHE A 508 -9.17 36.53 -18.08
C PHE A 508 -9.93 37.16 -16.92
N TYR A 509 -9.44 38.28 -16.39
CA TYR A 509 -10.02 38.96 -15.24
C TYR A 509 -10.30 40.43 -15.57
N ASN A 510 -11.38 40.96 -15.02
CA ASN A 510 -11.68 42.39 -15.09
C ASN A 510 -10.86 43.20 -14.06
N GLN A 511 -11.05 44.52 -14.03
CA GLN A 511 -10.32 45.42 -13.13
C GLN A 511 -10.60 45.16 -11.64
N ASP A 512 -11.73 44.54 -11.31
CA ASP A 512 -12.12 44.16 -9.95
C ASP A 512 -11.57 42.76 -9.55
N GLY A 513 -10.87 42.08 -10.45
CA GLY A 513 -10.34 40.74 -10.23
C GLY A 513 -11.38 39.63 -10.31
N VAL A 514 -12.49 39.86 -11.02
CA VAL A 514 -13.53 38.87 -11.33
C VAL A 514 -13.21 38.18 -12.65
N ASP A 515 -13.31 36.86 -12.69
CA ASP A 515 -13.16 36.10 -13.94
C ASP A 515 -14.23 36.53 -14.94
N LEU A 516 -13.82 36.85 -16.17
CA LEU A 516 -14.72 37.37 -17.20
C LEU A 516 -15.86 36.40 -17.56
N ARG A 517 -15.72 35.09 -17.30
CA ARG A 517 -16.79 34.09 -17.45
C ARG A 517 -17.90 34.24 -16.41
N PHE A 518 -17.60 34.87 -15.27
CA PHE A 518 -18.49 35.01 -14.13
C PHE A 518 -19.00 36.44 -13.94
N LYS A 519 -18.62 37.37 -14.81
CA LYS A 519 -18.94 38.80 -14.69
C LYS A 519 -20.45 39.09 -14.61
N ASP A 520 -21.27 38.24 -15.23
CA ASP A 520 -22.72 38.40 -15.34
C ASP A 520 -23.49 37.61 -14.26
N ILE A 521 -22.78 36.94 -13.33
CA ILE A 521 -23.42 36.22 -12.22
C ILE A 521 -23.91 37.23 -11.18
N ASP A 522 -25.20 37.19 -10.87
CA ASP A 522 -25.75 37.91 -9.72
C ASP A 522 -25.38 37.21 -8.41
N HIS A 523 -24.20 37.56 -7.89
CA HIS A 523 -23.71 37.02 -6.63
C HIS A 523 -24.62 37.35 -5.43
N LYS A 524 -25.49 38.36 -5.51
CA LYS A 524 -26.38 38.73 -4.40
C LYS A 524 -27.62 37.84 -4.37
N SER A 525 -28.18 37.47 -5.52
CA SER A 525 -29.35 36.59 -5.59
C SER A 525 -29.02 35.14 -5.22
N GLU A 526 -27.79 34.69 -5.44
CA GLU A 526 -27.33 33.33 -5.17
C GLU A 526 -26.69 33.14 -3.77
N ARG A 527 -26.63 34.18 -2.94
CA ARG A 527 -26.10 34.11 -1.57
C ARG A 527 -27.24 34.11 -0.56
N HIS A 528 -27.32 33.07 0.25
CA HIS A 528 -28.22 33.05 1.38
C HIS A 528 -27.54 33.69 2.59
N ILE A 529 -28.16 34.75 3.11
CA ILE A 529 -27.70 35.48 4.29
C ILE A 529 -28.67 35.17 5.43
N SER A 530 -28.16 34.58 6.51
CA SER A 530 -28.86 34.49 7.79
C SER A 530 -27.96 35.14 8.84
N CYS A 531 -28.53 35.79 9.87
CA CYS A 531 -27.80 36.61 10.85
C CYS A 531 -26.42 36.02 11.24
N GLY A 532 -25.32 36.62 10.75
CA GLY A 532 -23.94 36.18 11.03
C GLY A 532 -23.36 35.06 10.14
N SER A 533 -24.12 34.51 9.19
CA SER A 533 -23.68 33.46 8.26
C SER A 533 -24.09 33.77 6.81
N THR A 534 -23.14 33.69 5.89
CA THR A 534 -23.39 33.76 4.44
C THR A 534 -22.93 32.46 3.81
N TYR A 535 -23.80 31.80 3.04
CA TYR A 535 -23.39 30.64 2.27
C TYR A 535 -23.92 30.71 0.84
N THR A 536 -23.11 30.20 -0.08
CA THR A 536 -23.50 29.92 -1.46
C THR A 536 -23.81 28.43 -1.56
N PRO A 537 -24.99 28.04 -2.08
CA PRO A 537 -25.32 26.64 -2.25
C PRO A 537 -24.50 26.06 -3.41
N TYR A 538 -23.68 25.06 -3.10
CA TYR A 538 -23.01 24.20 -4.08
C TYR A 538 -22.69 22.86 -3.43
N ASP A 539 -22.62 21.80 -4.24
CA ASP A 539 -22.32 20.45 -3.81
C ASP A 539 -20.85 20.26 -3.42
N ALA A 540 -20.55 19.24 -2.64
CA ALA A 540 -19.17 18.97 -2.19
C ALA A 540 -18.18 18.75 -3.35
N ALA A 541 -18.65 18.30 -4.53
CA ALA A 541 -17.83 17.92 -5.68
C ALA A 541 -16.82 19.00 -6.11
N VAL A 542 -17.24 20.27 -6.22
CA VAL A 542 -16.33 21.37 -6.58
C VAL A 542 -15.16 21.51 -5.60
N SER A 543 -15.42 21.32 -4.30
CA SER A 543 -14.37 21.41 -3.29
C SER A 543 -13.50 20.18 -3.21
N VAL A 544 -14.05 18.99 -3.47
CA VAL A 544 -13.27 17.75 -3.56
C VAL A 544 -12.32 17.82 -4.75
N ILE A 545 -12.78 18.31 -5.90
CA ILE A 545 -11.92 18.53 -7.08
C ILE A 545 -10.86 19.59 -6.78
N THR A 546 -11.21 20.71 -6.13
CA THR A 546 -10.22 21.69 -5.67
C THR A 546 -9.19 21.05 -4.72
N ALA A 547 -9.63 20.23 -3.75
CA ALA A 547 -8.74 19.52 -2.84
C ALA A 547 -7.80 18.54 -3.57
N SER A 548 -8.29 17.76 -4.53
CA SER A 548 -7.47 16.86 -5.34
C SER A 548 -6.42 17.62 -6.14
N MET A 549 -6.81 18.71 -6.82
CA MET A 549 -5.88 19.57 -7.55
C MET A 549 -4.84 20.22 -6.62
N MET A 550 -5.23 20.60 -5.39
CA MET A 550 -4.29 21.14 -4.40
C MET A 550 -3.32 20.06 -3.91
N GLN A 551 -3.76 18.82 -3.73
CA GLN A 551 -2.87 17.70 -3.41
C GLN A 551 -1.84 17.51 -4.53
N GLU A 552 -2.25 17.53 -5.79
CA GLU A 552 -1.33 17.46 -6.93
C GLU A 552 -0.32 18.61 -6.92
N ALA A 553 -0.75 19.85 -6.68
CA ALA A 553 0.15 21.00 -6.54
C ALA A 553 1.18 20.82 -5.42
N VAL A 554 0.74 20.29 -4.28
CA VAL A 554 1.62 20.04 -3.12
C VAL A 554 2.60 18.90 -3.43
N LEU A 555 2.16 17.83 -4.09
CA LEU A 555 3.06 16.74 -4.50
C LEU A 555 4.05 17.20 -5.57
N ALA A 556 3.62 18.01 -6.54
CA ALA A 556 4.47 18.63 -7.53
C ALA A 556 5.57 19.51 -6.91
N SER A 557 5.39 19.98 -5.68
CA SER A 557 6.42 20.73 -4.94
C SER A 557 7.63 19.88 -4.50
N LEU A 558 7.49 18.55 -4.52
CA LEU A 558 8.57 17.60 -4.24
C LEU A 558 9.44 17.33 -5.47
N GLU A 559 8.93 17.61 -6.67
CA GLU A 559 9.63 17.39 -7.93
C GLU A 559 10.76 18.42 -8.12
N PRO A 560 11.86 18.06 -8.81
CA PRO A 560 12.90 19.02 -9.19
C PRO A 560 12.37 20.17 -10.04
N GLU A 561 11.48 19.85 -10.99
CA GLU A 561 10.80 20.81 -11.85
C GLU A 561 9.29 20.59 -11.75
N ARG A 562 8.54 21.68 -11.55
CA ARG A 562 7.08 21.59 -11.43
C ARG A 562 6.47 21.55 -12.83
N PRO A 563 5.46 20.68 -13.08
CA PRO A 563 4.80 20.59 -14.38
C PRO A 563 3.83 21.77 -14.66
N TRP A 564 3.37 22.48 -13.62
CA TRP A 564 2.47 23.62 -13.74
C TRP A 564 2.48 24.48 -12.46
N THR A 565 1.99 25.72 -12.57
CA THR A 565 1.73 26.61 -11.42
C THR A 565 0.30 27.11 -11.33
N TYR A 566 -0.54 26.78 -12.31
CA TYR A 566 -1.98 27.01 -12.27
C TYR A 566 -2.75 25.92 -12.99
N SER A 567 -3.87 25.51 -12.39
CA SER A 567 -4.84 24.61 -12.96
C SER A 567 -6.26 25.01 -12.53
N GLU A 568 -7.24 24.70 -13.37
CA GLU A 568 -8.66 24.91 -13.08
C GLU A 568 -9.54 23.81 -13.65
N HIS A 569 -10.74 23.67 -13.07
CA HIS A 569 -11.80 22.82 -13.60
C HIS A 569 -13.14 23.56 -13.53
N MET A 570 -13.94 23.48 -14.59
CA MET A 570 -15.24 24.14 -14.74
C MET A 570 -16.39 23.12 -14.69
N PHE A 571 -17.47 23.45 -13.97
CA PHE A 571 -18.66 22.60 -13.79
C PHE A 571 -19.87 23.04 -14.59
N ASP A 572 -19.87 24.27 -15.11
CA ASP A 572 -21.00 24.88 -15.81
C ASP A 572 -21.04 24.61 -17.32
N GLY A 573 -20.25 23.62 -17.78
CA GLY A 573 -20.10 23.28 -19.19
C GLY A 573 -19.16 24.20 -19.97
N SER A 574 -18.66 25.28 -19.36
CA SER A 574 -17.60 26.08 -19.96
C SER A 574 -16.27 25.32 -19.97
N ARG A 575 -15.36 25.72 -20.86
CA ARG A 575 -14.10 25.01 -21.07
C ARG A 575 -13.13 25.27 -19.91
N SER A 576 -12.65 24.18 -19.30
CA SER A 576 -11.50 24.21 -18.37
C SER A 576 -10.24 24.62 -19.13
N ARG A 577 -9.45 25.53 -18.55
CA ARG A 577 -8.11 25.83 -19.08
C ARG A 577 -7.16 24.67 -18.80
N SER A 578 -6.30 24.39 -19.76
CA SER A 578 -5.17 23.49 -19.55
C SER A 578 -4.25 24.02 -18.45
N SER A 579 -3.74 23.10 -17.64
CA SER A 579 -2.66 23.35 -16.68
C SER A 579 -1.51 24.08 -17.36
N ARG A 580 -0.93 25.07 -16.68
CA ARG A 580 0.08 25.95 -17.26
C ARG A 580 0.97 26.59 -16.21
N HIS A 581 2.07 27.16 -16.66
CA HIS A 581 2.85 28.11 -15.88
C HIS A 581 2.26 29.51 -16.05
N LEU A 582 1.97 30.17 -14.93
CA LEU A 582 1.64 31.59 -14.94
C LEU A 582 2.90 32.45 -14.85
N SER A 583 2.88 33.57 -15.57
CA SER A 583 3.91 34.59 -15.54
C SER A 583 3.52 35.74 -14.61
N ARG A 584 4.55 36.42 -14.08
CA ARG A 584 4.38 37.64 -13.29
C ARG A 584 3.70 38.72 -14.14
N GLN A 585 2.65 39.35 -13.62
CA GLN A 585 1.92 40.39 -14.34
C GLN A 585 2.43 41.79 -13.98
N PRO A 586 2.81 42.64 -14.96
CA PRO A 586 3.35 43.99 -14.71
C PRO A 586 2.43 44.91 -13.90
N LYS A 587 1.11 44.71 -14.00
CA LYS A 587 0.09 45.50 -13.29
C LYS A 587 -0.33 44.90 -11.95
N CYS A 588 0.37 43.87 -11.46
CA CYS A 588 0.03 43.24 -10.20
C CYS A 588 0.34 44.16 -9.02
N GLY A 589 -0.71 44.72 -8.39
CA GLY A 589 -0.56 45.59 -7.22
C GLY A 589 0.07 44.91 -5.99
N ILE A 590 0.09 43.58 -5.91
CA ILE A 590 0.79 42.86 -4.83
C ILE A 590 2.31 42.84 -5.07
N CYS A 591 2.70 42.63 -6.32
CA CYS A 591 4.10 42.51 -6.73
C CYS A 591 4.81 43.86 -6.83
N TYR A 592 4.09 44.95 -7.13
CA TYR A 592 4.67 46.27 -7.45
C TYR A 592 4.08 47.43 -6.64
N GLY A 593 3.01 47.21 -5.88
CA GLY A 593 2.38 48.23 -5.02
C GLY A 593 2.73 48.10 -3.55
#